data_AF-A0A7Y5E8F0-F1
#
_entry.id   AF-A0A7Y5E8F0-F1
#
_cell.length_a   1.000
_cell.length_b   1.000
_cell.length_c   1.000
_cell.angle_alpha   90.00
_cell.angle_beta   90.00
_cell.angle_gamma   90.00
#
_symmetry.space_group_name_H-M   'P 1'
#
loop_
_entity.id
_entity.type
_entity.pdbx_description
1 polymer ?
#
loop_
_entity_poly.entity_id
_entity_poly.type
_entity_poly.pdbx_seq_one_letter_code
_entity_poly.pdbx_strand_id
1 'polypeptide(L)'
;MYTNAINPKLKILLRNFRLSDDISFRFGQQTWPEWPVTATKFVGWLNKINPKEEVVNIFLDYETFGEHQWAATGIFDFMKELPKAIFAKSKFVYATPSELAKTLQPVSAIHVPNTISWADEERDLTAWLGNNLQDEAFDKLYSLATRIRMSDDERLKQDWIYLQSSDHFYYMCTKWFSDGDVHRYFNHYPSPYEAYINYMNVLADFVIRLNASVPEGKEMMNEFIENATQFGKDLGKLASSRLKSVANDVYEAVQRSEETIKPVFDDIKKLKDAKVKQLVKELDAQQLVILLKDAETELVDKIMPNLSKITRKKYDEIAENIGKVSKAEVKKVRSQIENQLKKFF
;
A
#
# COMPACT_ATOMS: atom_id res chain seq x y z
N MET A 1 -21.01 -23.74 14.44
CA MET A 1 -20.90 -22.61 13.49
C MET A 1 -21.36 -21.34 14.18
N TYR A 2 -20.83 -20.17 13.82
CA TYR A 2 -21.21 -18.88 14.41
C TYR A 2 -21.70 -17.90 13.34
N THR A 3 -22.09 -16.70 13.76
CA THR A 3 -22.44 -15.62 12.84
C THR A 3 -21.84 -14.29 13.29
N ASN A 4 -21.70 -13.36 12.35
CA ASN A 4 -21.24 -12.02 12.66
C ASN A 4 -22.28 -11.27 13.50
N ALA A 5 -21.83 -10.55 14.55
CA ALA A 5 -22.71 -9.81 15.46
C ALA A 5 -23.46 -8.64 14.81
N ILE A 6 -22.94 -8.05 13.72
CA ILE A 6 -23.55 -6.92 13.00
C ILE A 6 -24.43 -7.43 11.85
N ASN A 7 -23.96 -8.44 11.10
CA ASN A 7 -24.69 -9.04 9.99
C ASN A 7 -24.90 -10.56 10.21
N PRO A 8 -26.02 -10.99 10.81
CA PRO A 8 -26.33 -12.39 11.10
C PRO A 8 -26.48 -13.31 9.87
N LYS A 9 -26.47 -12.76 8.65
CA LYS A 9 -26.42 -13.54 7.41
C LYS A 9 -25.01 -14.05 7.11
N LEU A 10 -23.98 -13.34 7.59
CA LEU A 10 -22.59 -13.75 7.46
C LEU A 10 -22.26 -14.85 8.47
N LYS A 11 -22.08 -16.08 7.99
CA LYS A 11 -21.70 -17.25 8.79
C LYS A 11 -20.20 -17.22 9.06
N ILE A 12 -19.79 -17.68 10.23
CA ILE A 12 -18.39 -17.69 10.69
C ILE A 12 -18.01 -19.12 11.09
N LEU A 13 -16.91 -19.60 10.50
CA LEU A 13 -16.23 -20.84 10.87
C LEU A 13 -14.95 -20.48 11.63
N LEU A 14 -14.77 -21.06 12.83
CA LEU A 14 -13.59 -20.81 13.64
C LEU A 14 -12.57 -21.92 13.45
N ARG A 15 -11.29 -21.53 13.33
CA ARG A 15 -10.16 -22.46 13.33
C ARG A 15 -10.06 -23.19 14.66
N ASN A 16 -9.90 -24.51 14.61
CA ASN A 16 -9.40 -25.27 15.75
C ASN A 16 -7.87 -25.15 15.76
N PHE A 17 -7.33 -24.14 16.46
CA PHE A 17 -5.90 -23.83 16.41
C PHE A 17 -5.04 -25.00 16.91
N ARG A 18 -5.47 -25.72 17.94
CA ARG A 18 -4.71 -26.84 18.51
C ARG A 18 -4.46 -27.93 17.49
N LEU A 19 -5.53 -28.46 16.89
CA LEU A 19 -5.44 -29.55 15.90
C LEU A 19 -4.78 -29.09 14.60
N SER A 20 -4.92 -27.82 14.25
CA SER A 20 -4.26 -27.25 13.09
C SER A 20 -2.74 -27.16 13.32
N ASP A 21 -2.32 -26.61 14.46
CA ASP A 21 -0.91 -26.45 14.83
C ASP A 21 -0.24 -27.81 15.12
N ASP A 22 -1.00 -28.81 15.59
CA ASP A 22 -0.54 -30.19 15.75
C ASP A 22 -0.04 -30.78 14.40
N ILE A 23 -0.68 -30.42 13.30
CA ILE A 23 -0.30 -30.84 11.95
C ILE A 23 0.76 -29.92 11.36
N SER A 24 0.55 -28.59 11.42
CA SER A 24 1.44 -27.63 10.76
C SER A 24 2.83 -27.56 11.40
N PHE A 25 2.92 -27.54 12.73
CA PHE A 25 4.18 -27.26 13.43
C PHE A 25 4.75 -28.48 14.17
N ARG A 26 3.89 -29.28 14.81
CA ARG A 26 4.34 -30.32 15.76
C ARG A 26 4.39 -31.73 15.19
N PHE A 27 3.90 -31.95 13.97
CA PHE A 27 3.74 -33.28 13.38
C PHE A 27 5.03 -34.09 13.34
N GLY A 28 6.13 -33.48 12.88
CA GLY A 28 7.46 -34.09 12.85
C GLY A 28 8.27 -33.99 14.15
N GLN A 29 7.75 -33.35 15.20
CA GLN A 29 8.50 -33.03 16.40
C GLN A 29 8.60 -34.25 17.35
N GLN A 30 9.69 -35.01 17.25
CA GLN A 30 9.89 -36.23 18.05
C GLN A 30 9.95 -36.01 19.57
N THR A 31 10.28 -34.78 20.00
CA THR A 31 10.30 -34.41 21.43
C THR A 31 8.91 -34.11 21.99
N TRP A 32 7.90 -33.95 21.14
CA TRP A 32 6.52 -33.69 21.57
C TRP A 32 5.89 -35.00 22.10
N PRO A 33 5.27 -35.02 23.30
CA PRO A 33 4.75 -36.25 23.89
C PRO A 33 3.68 -36.98 23.07
N GLU A 34 2.99 -36.28 22.17
CA GLU A 34 2.00 -36.87 21.28
C GLU A 34 2.60 -37.44 19.99
N TRP A 35 3.91 -37.29 19.76
CA TRP A 35 4.58 -37.92 18.63
C TRP A 35 4.71 -39.45 18.82
N PRO A 36 4.55 -40.27 17.76
CA PRO A 36 4.13 -39.89 16.41
C PRO A 36 2.62 -39.65 16.33
N VAL A 37 2.23 -38.73 15.44
CA VAL A 37 0.82 -38.46 15.09
C VAL A 37 0.38 -39.44 14.00
N THR A 38 -0.47 -40.39 14.37
CA THR A 38 -1.07 -41.33 13.41
C THR A 38 -2.52 -40.95 13.10
N ALA A 39 -3.04 -41.37 11.95
CA ALA A 39 -4.45 -41.13 11.58
C ALA A 39 -5.43 -41.66 12.65
N THR A 40 -5.12 -42.81 13.26
CA THR A 40 -5.94 -43.38 14.34
C THR A 40 -5.88 -42.53 15.62
N LYS A 41 -4.69 -42.05 15.99
CA LYS A 41 -4.52 -41.15 17.15
C LYS A 41 -5.29 -39.84 16.94
N PHE A 42 -5.17 -39.23 15.75
CA PHE A 42 -5.87 -38.00 15.39
C PHE A 42 -7.39 -38.16 15.43
N VAL A 43 -7.94 -39.26 14.88
CA VAL A 43 -9.37 -39.58 14.99
C VAL A 43 -9.79 -39.80 16.44
N GLY A 44 -8.91 -40.37 17.26
CA GLY A 44 -9.10 -40.47 18.71
C GLY A 44 -9.24 -39.10 19.38
N TRP A 45 -8.52 -38.08 18.93
CA TRP A 45 -8.70 -36.70 19.40
C TRP A 45 -10.02 -36.10 18.92
N LEU A 46 -10.39 -36.31 17.65
CA LEU A 46 -11.68 -35.85 17.11
C LEU A 46 -12.87 -36.41 17.89
N ASN A 47 -12.84 -37.71 18.23
CA ASN A 47 -13.92 -38.36 18.98
C ASN A 47 -14.07 -37.87 20.43
N LYS A 48 -13.08 -37.16 20.96
CA LYS A 48 -13.13 -36.55 22.31
C LYS A 48 -13.74 -35.14 22.29
N ILE A 49 -13.96 -34.56 21.12
CA ILE A 49 -14.57 -33.24 20.98
C ILE A 49 -16.01 -33.30 21.50
N ASN A 50 -16.47 -32.21 22.12
CA ASN A 50 -17.82 -32.11 22.64
C ASN A 50 -18.83 -32.35 21.50
N PRO A 51 -19.80 -33.27 21.63
CA PRO A 51 -20.81 -33.50 20.59
C PRO A 51 -21.65 -32.27 20.21
N LYS A 52 -21.67 -31.21 21.03
CA LYS A 52 -22.28 -29.91 20.70
C LYS A 52 -21.48 -29.11 19.67
N GLU A 53 -20.22 -29.44 19.44
CA GLU A 53 -19.39 -28.86 18.38
C GLU A 53 -19.64 -29.61 17.08
N GLU A 54 -20.64 -29.15 16.32
CA GLU A 54 -21.11 -29.80 15.09
C GLU A 54 -20.11 -29.74 13.92
N VAL A 55 -19.04 -28.96 14.04
CA VAL A 55 -18.03 -28.75 13.00
C VAL A 55 -16.65 -28.51 13.61
N VAL A 56 -15.65 -29.18 13.05
CA VAL A 56 -14.23 -29.01 13.40
C VAL A 56 -13.50 -28.49 12.17
N ASN A 57 -12.99 -27.26 12.25
CA ASN A 57 -12.24 -26.66 11.13
C ASN A 57 -10.75 -26.78 11.38
N ILE A 58 -10.05 -27.43 10.45
CA ILE A 58 -8.59 -27.55 10.44
C ILE A 58 -8.08 -26.66 9.31
N PHE A 59 -7.40 -25.56 9.66
CA PHE A 59 -6.87 -24.60 8.69
C PHE A 59 -5.35 -24.70 8.65
N LEU A 60 -4.83 -25.05 7.48
CA LEU A 60 -3.43 -25.35 7.23
C LEU A 60 -3.00 -24.58 5.97
N ASP A 61 -1.78 -24.05 5.99
CA ASP A 61 -1.12 -23.55 4.79
C ASP A 61 -0.73 -24.73 3.89
N TYR A 62 -0.75 -24.52 2.56
CA TYR A 62 -0.43 -25.59 1.61
C TYR A 62 1.01 -26.10 1.80
N GLU A 63 1.90 -25.18 2.16
CA GLU A 63 3.32 -25.35 2.46
C GLU A 63 3.54 -26.25 3.70
N THR A 64 2.49 -26.51 4.49
CA THR A 64 2.53 -27.55 5.54
C THR A 64 3.02 -28.89 4.97
N PHE A 65 2.62 -29.23 3.75
CA PHE A 65 2.88 -30.54 3.14
C PHE A 65 4.08 -30.49 2.18
N GLY A 66 5.24 -30.91 2.67
CA GLY A 66 6.47 -31.02 1.86
C GLY A 66 7.51 -29.94 2.15
N GLU A 67 7.11 -28.79 2.71
CA GLU A 67 8.02 -27.70 3.06
C GLU A 67 8.19 -27.57 4.58
N HIS A 68 7.11 -27.34 5.34
CA HIS A 68 7.18 -27.35 6.81
C HIS A 68 7.29 -28.77 7.38
N GLN A 69 6.51 -29.71 6.85
CA GLN A 69 6.60 -31.13 7.18
C GLN A 69 7.11 -31.90 5.96
N TRP A 70 8.37 -32.31 5.99
CA TRP A 70 8.99 -33.03 4.87
C TRP A 70 8.38 -34.43 4.72
N ALA A 71 8.50 -35.03 3.53
CA ALA A 71 7.98 -36.37 3.26
C ALA A 71 8.48 -37.43 4.27
N ALA A 72 9.74 -37.33 4.71
CA ALA A 72 10.35 -38.24 5.68
C ALA A 72 9.68 -38.23 7.06
N THR A 73 8.90 -37.19 7.39
CA THR A 73 8.09 -37.16 8.63
C THR A 73 6.91 -38.13 8.60
N GLY A 74 6.55 -38.64 7.41
CA GLY A 74 5.36 -39.48 7.21
C GLY A 74 4.06 -38.70 7.00
N ILE A 75 4.11 -37.36 6.84
CA ILE A 75 2.92 -36.52 6.71
C ILE A 75 2.03 -36.92 5.52
N PHE A 76 2.62 -37.32 4.39
CA PHE A 76 1.85 -37.76 3.21
C PHE A 76 1.12 -39.09 3.46
N ASP A 77 1.77 -40.03 4.16
CA ASP A 77 1.13 -41.30 4.55
C ASP A 77 -0.01 -41.05 5.55
N PHE A 78 0.21 -40.15 6.51
CA PHE A 78 -0.84 -39.69 7.41
C PHE A 78 -2.03 -39.12 6.65
N MET A 79 -1.81 -38.19 5.72
CA MET A 79 -2.89 -37.57 4.93
C MET A 79 -3.62 -38.57 4.03
N LYS A 80 -2.92 -39.57 3.50
CA LYS A 80 -3.51 -40.65 2.70
C LYS A 80 -4.43 -41.55 3.52
N GLU A 81 -4.08 -41.81 4.78
CA GLU A 81 -4.83 -42.71 5.66
C GLU A 81 -5.90 -41.99 6.48
N LEU A 82 -5.79 -40.68 6.70
CA LEU A 82 -6.69 -39.89 7.53
C LEU A 82 -8.17 -39.99 7.11
N PRO A 83 -8.56 -39.82 5.82
CA PRO A 83 -9.96 -39.93 5.42
C PRO A 83 -10.56 -41.31 5.72
N LYS A 84 -9.79 -42.39 5.45
CA LYS A 84 -10.22 -43.76 5.74
C LYS A 84 -10.43 -43.96 7.23
N ALA A 85 -9.52 -43.46 8.05
CA ALA A 85 -9.62 -43.56 9.51
C ALA A 85 -10.83 -42.79 10.05
N ILE A 86 -11.11 -41.59 9.52
CA ILE A 86 -12.27 -40.78 9.92
C ILE A 86 -13.57 -41.52 9.63
N PHE A 87 -13.75 -42.04 8.40
CA PHE A 87 -14.98 -42.74 8.03
C PHE A 87 -15.17 -44.06 8.78
N ALA A 88 -14.08 -44.77 9.08
CA ALA A 88 -14.16 -46.06 9.76
C ALA A 88 -14.33 -45.94 11.28
N LYS A 89 -13.82 -44.87 11.90
CA LYS A 89 -13.67 -44.78 13.37
C LYS A 89 -14.33 -43.57 14.00
N SER A 90 -15.09 -42.78 13.24
CA SER A 90 -15.83 -41.63 13.77
C SER A 90 -17.18 -41.46 13.06
N LYS A 91 -18.00 -40.52 13.56
CA LYS A 91 -19.22 -40.07 12.89
C LYS A 91 -18.99 -38.83 12.03
N PHE A 92 -17.77 -38.33 11.95
CA PHE A 92 -17.45 -37.14 11.18
C PHE A 92 -17.51 -37.45 9.68
N VAL A 93 -17.94 -36.44 8.94
CA VAL A 93 -17.92 -36.40 7.48
C VAL A 93 -17.16 -35.14 7.03
N TYR A 94 -16.68 -35.16 5.80
CA TYR A 94 -16.14 -33.96 5.18
C TYR A 94 -17.27 -33.14 4.56
N ALA A 95 -17.20 -31.83 4.73
CA ALA A 95 -18.14 -30.89 4.14
C ALA A 95 -17.39 -29.61 3.76
N THR A 96 -17.76 -29.06 2.61
CA THR A 96 -17.28 -27.74 2.17
C THR A 96 -17.92 -26.63 3.01
N PRO A 97 -17.30 -25.44 3.09
CA PRO A 97 -17.91 -24.29 3.74
C PRO A 97 -19.32 -23.97 3.22
N SER A 98 -19.57 -24.17 1.92
CA SER A 98 -20.89 -23.95 1.30
C SER A 98 -21.94 -24.97 1.72
N GLU A 99 -21.56 -26.23 1.92
CA GLU A 99 -22.46 -27.26 2.45
C GLU A 99 -22.78 -27.00 3.91
N LEU A 100 -21.75 -26.71 4.73
CA LEU A 100 -21.90 -26.36 6.14
C LEU A 100 -22.82 -25.14 6.33
N ALA A 101 -22.67 -24.11 5.49
CA ALA A 101 -23.52 -22.91 5.55
C ALA A 101 -25.01 -23.20 5.23
N LYS A 102 -25.30 -24.27 4.47
CA LYS A 102 -26.67 -24.70 4.14
C LYS A 102 -27.27 -25.61 5.21
N THR A 103 -26.44 -26.45 5.85
CA THR A 103 -26.91 -27.51 6.75
C THR A 103 -26.92 -27.08 8.22
N LEU A 104 -25.91 -26.33 8.66
CA LEU A 104 -25.76 -25.96 10.06
C LEU A 104 -26.51 -24.66 10.37
N GLN A 105 -26.90 -24.51 11.64
CA GLN A 105 -27.39 -23.24 12.16
C GLN A 105 -26.33 -22.62 13.09
N PRO A 106 -26.09 -21.29 13.03
CA PRO A 106 -25.21 -20.65 13.99
C PRO A 106 -25.73 -20.83 15.42
N VAL A 107 -24.84 -21.25 16.32
CA VAL A 107 -25.18 -21.43 17.73
C VAL A 107 -25.17 -20.10 18.50
N SER A 108 -24.41 -19.11 18.01
CA SER A 108 -24.35 -17.77 18.58
C SER A 108 -23.75 -16.77 17.58
N ALA A 109 -23.95 -15.48 17.85
CA ALA A 109 -23.16 -14.42 17.27
C ALA A 109 -21.78 -14.36 17.95
N ILE A 110 -20.75 -14.02 17.17
CA ILE A 110 -19.42 -13.68 17.69
C ILE A 110 -19.23 -12.17 17.54
N HIS A 111 -18.86 -11.56 18.65
CA HIS A 111 -18.45 -10.17 18.71
C HIS A 111 -16.94 -10.11 18.94
N VAL A 112 -16.21 -9.51 18.01
CA VAL A 112 -14.78 -9.29 18.11
C VAL A 112 -14.55 -7.77 18.14
N PRO A 113 -14.31 -7.17 19.32
CA PRO A 113 -14.26 -5.72 19.47
C PRO A 113 -12.96 -5.10 18.91
N ASN A 114 -11.90 -5.89 18.83
CA ASN A 114 -10.60 -5.48 18.29
C ASN A 114 -10.27 -6.34 17.07
N THR A 115 -9.50 -5.79 16.14
CA THR A 115 -9.00 -6.58 15.01
C THR A 115 -8.05 -7.66 15.51
N ILE A 116 -8.26 -8.88 15.06
CA ILE A 116 -7.45 -10.05 15.40
C ILE A 116 -6.97 -10.74 14.13
N SER A 117 -5.91 -11.52 14.26
CA SER A 117 -5.41 -12.39 13.22
C SER A 117 -5.10 -13.78 13.77
N TRP A 118 -4.76 -14.70 12.87
CA TRP A 118 -4.26 -16.02 13.25
C TRP A 118 -2.73 -16.11 13.32
N ALA A 119 -2.03 -15.02 12.99
CA ALA A 119 -0.57 -14.96 12.96
C ALA A 119 -0.01 -14.61 14.33
N ASP A 120 1.21 -15.11 14.61
CA ASP A 120 2.01 -14.92 15.82
C ASP A 120 1.26 -15.18 17.15
N GLU A 121 1.97 -15.31 18.25
CA GLU A 121 1.35 -15.61 19.55
C GLU A 121 0.28 -14.58 19.97
N GLU A 122 0.48 -13.31 19.62
CA GLU A 122 -0.38 -12.19 20.03
C GLU A 122 -1.73 -12.15 19.31
N ARG A 123 -1.88 -12.85 18.18
CA ARG A 123 -3.14 -12.97 17.41
C ARG A 123 -3.80 -11.62 17.07
N ASP A 124 -2.99 -10.62 16.80
CA ASP A 124 -3.42 -9.26 16.49
C ASP A 124 -2.86 -8.79 15.13
N LEU A 125 -2.85 -7.47 14.89
CA LEU A 125 -2.36 -6.87 13.64
C LEU A 125 -0.85 -6.63 13.61
N THR A 126 -0.14 -6.87 14.70
CA THR A 126 1.25 -6.42 14.85
C THR A 126 2.25 -7.14 13.93
N ALA A 127 1.85 -8.25 13.29
CA ALA A 127 2.61 -8.88 12.21
C ALA A 127 2.68 -8.01 10.94
N TRP A 128 1.71 -7.12 10.72
CA TRP A 128 1.62 -6.24 9.55
C TRP A 128 1.60 -4.75 9.89
N LEU A 129 1.17 -4.36 11.08
CA LEU A 129 1.03 -2.99 11.58
C LEU A 129 1.49 -2.94 13.05
N GLY A 130 2.76 -3.28 13.27
CA GLY A 130 3.36 -3.36 14.61
C GLY A 130 4.56 -2.43 14.81
N ASN A 131 4.98 -1.69 13.77
CA ASN A 131 6.12 -0.77 13.85
C ASN A 131 6.01 0.38 12.83
N ASN A 132 6.79 1.44 13.04
CA ASN A 132 6.75 2.65 12.23
C ASN A 132 6.99 2.43 10.72
N LEU A 133 7.80 1.44 10.32
CA LEU A 133 8.07 1.14 8.90
C LEU A 133 6.77 0.66 8.22
N GLN A 134 6.09 -0.26 8.89
CA GLN A 134 4.84 -0.85 8.43
C GLN A 134 3.74 0.20 8.37
N ASP A 135 3.56 0.97 9.45
CA ASP A 135 2.53 2.01 9.56
C ASP A 135 2.71 3.08 8.47
N GLU A 136 3.95 3.56 8.27
CA GLU A 136 4.22 4.56 7.23
C GLU A 136 3.97 4.03 5.82
N ALA A 137 4.44 2.82 5.50
CA ALA A 137 4.22 2.21 4.19
C ALA A 137 2.72 2.02 3.91
N PHE A 138 1.97 1.58 4.92
CA PHE A 138 0.52 1.38 4.84
C PHE A 138 -0.21 2.71 4.64
N ASP A 139 0.04 3.71 5.49
CA ASP A 139 -0.63 5.01 5.43
C ASP A 139 -0.34 5.73 4.11
N LYS A 140 0.92 5.72 3.67
CA LYS A 140 1.32 6.31 2.38
C LYS A 140 0.62 5.64 1.22
N LEU A 141 0.55 4.30 1.21
CA LEU A 141 -0.21 3.58 0.20
C LEU A 141 -1.65 4.10 0.24
N TYR A 142 -2.39 3.87 1.33
CA TYR A 142 -3.84 4.15 1.43
C TYR A 142 -4.23 5.62 1.25
N SER A 143 -3.30 6.57 1.46
CA SER A 143 -3.51 7.98 1.09
C SER A 143 -3.83 8.19 -0.40
N LEU A 144 -3.36 7.29 -1.28
CA LEU A 144 -3.56 7.36 -2.72
C LEU A 144 -4.91 6.79 -3.19
N ALA A 145 -5.68 6.15 -2.30
CA ALA A 145 -6.88 5.40 -2.67
C ALA A 145 -7.92 6.24 -3.42
N THR A 146 -8.14 7.48 -3.01
CA THR A 146 -9.07 8.40 -3.69
C THR A 146 -8.62 8.72 -5.11
N ARG A 147 -7.31 8.93 -5.30
CA ARG A 147 -6.74 9.25 -6.62
C ARG A 147 -6.81 8.07 -7.57
N ILE A 148 -6.57 6.86 -7.05
CA ILE A 148 -6.70 5.63 -7.84
C ILE A 148 -8.13 5.43 -8.33
N ARG A 149 -9.13 5.78 -7.51
CA ARG A 149 -10.55 5.75 -7.94
C ARG A 149 -10.84 6.77 -9.05
N MET A 150 -10.08 7.85 -9.15
CA MET A 150 -10.22 8.87 -10.21
C MET A 150 -9.44 8.52 -11.47
N SER A 151 -8.51 7.57 -11.41
CA SER A 151 -7.71 7.15 -12.57
C SER A 151 -8.53 6.22 -13.46
N ASP A 152 -8.50 6.45 -14.77
CA ASP A 152 -9.05 5.54 -15.77
C ASP A 152 -7.99 4.51 -16.27
N ASP A 153 -6.75 4.60 -15.77
CA ASP A 153 -5.68 3.67 -16.12
C ASP A 153 -5.81 2.35 -15.34
N GLU A 154 -6.24 1.30 -16.03
CA GLU A 154 -6.40 -0.05 -15.49
C GLU A 154 -5.08 -0.67 -15.02
N ARG A 155 -3.93 -0.30 -15.60
CA ARG A 155 -2.62 -0.79 -15.12
C ARG A 155 -2.29 -0.18 -13.76
N LEU A 156 -2.58 1.10 -13.55
CA LEU A 156 -2.39 1.72 -12.23
C LEU A 156 -3.30 1.11 -11.17
N LYS A 157 -4.54 0.76 -11.51
CA LYS A 157 -5.44 0.04 -10.59
C LYS A 157 -4.92 -1.36 -10.26
N GLN A 158 -4.35 -2.06 -11.24
CA GLN A 158 -3.76 -3.38 -11.03
C GLN A 158 -2.50 -3.31 -10.15
N ASP A 159 -1.59 -2.39 -10.44
CA ASP A 159 -0.38 -2.17 -9.65
C ASP A 159 -0.72 -1.78 -8.20
N TRP A 160 -1.76 -0.95 -8.03
CA TRP A 160 -2.32 -0.62 -6.71
C TRP A 160 -2.79 -1.86 -5.93
N ILE A 161 -3.43 -2.83 -6.60
CA ILE A 161 -3.85 -4.09 -5.97
C ILE A 161 -2.63 -4.89 -5.53
N TYR A 162 -1.59 -4.96 -6.36
CA TYR A 162 -0.36 -5.69 -6.00
C TYR A 162 0.37 -5.05 -4.82
N LEU A 163 0.45 -3.72 -4.78
CA LEU A 163 1.06 -2.99 -3.66
C LEU A 163 0.34 -3.19 -2.32
N GLN A 164 -0.91 -3.66 -2.33
CA GLN A 164 -1.68 -3.98 -1.13
C GLN A 164 -1.44 -5.41 -0.60
N SER A 165 -0.59 -6.22 -1.26
CA SER A 165 -0.28 -7.57 -0.76
C SER A 165 0.27 -7.50 0.66
N SER A 166 -0.33 -8.27 1.58
CA SER A 166 0.03 -8.23 3.00
C SER A 166 1.47 -8.64 3.25
N ASP A 167 2.06 -9.48 2.38
CA ASP A 167 3.45 -9.92 2.45
C ASP A 167 4.43 -8.76 2.48
N HIS A 168 4.14 -7.66 1.77
CA HIS A 168 4.99 -6.47 1.78
C HIS A 168 5.18 -5.93 3.20
N PHE A 169 4.09 -5.78 3.95
CA PHE A 169 4.13 -5.30 5.32
C PHE A 169 4.68 -6.38 6.27
N TYR A 170 4.38 -7.65 6.01
CA TYR A 170 4.92 -8.77 6.79
C TYR A 170 6.46 -8.80 6.73
N TYR A 171 7.05 -8.58 5.56
CA TYR A 171 8.50 -8.53 5.40
C TYR A 171 9.17 -7.35 6.11
N MET A 172 8.40 -6.31 6.47
CA MET A 172 8.86 -5.16 7.27
C MET A 172 8.68 -5.37 8.79
N CYS A 173 8.24 -6.55 9.23
CA CYS A 173 8.06 -6.86 10.64
C CYS A 173 9.42 -6.94 11.36
N THR A 174 9.54 -6.26 12.49
CA THR A 174 10.77 -6.28 13.33
C THR A 174 10.65 -7.19 14.55
N LYS A 175 9.62 -8.03 14.63
CA LYS A 175 9.47 -8.99 15.73
C LYS A 175 10.45 -10.15 15.56
N TRP A 176 11.66 -9.96 16.07
CA TRP A 176 12.73 -10.95 15.99
C TRP A 176 12.70 -12.02 17.10
N PHE A 177 11.77 -11.92 18.06
CA PHE A 177 11.92 -12.60 19.36
C PHE A 177 10.85 -13.65 19.73
N SER A 178 9.73 -13.77 19.02
CA SER A 178 8.71 -14.81 19.33
C SER A 178 8.64 -15.92 18.27
N ASP A 179 8.77 -15.61 16.98
CA ASP A 179 8.65 -16.57 15.86
C ASP A 179 9.69 -16.34 14.73
N GLY A 180 10.89 -15.89 15.10
CA GLY A 180 11.93 -15.43 14.17
C GLY A 180 12.35 -16.43 13.09
N ASP A 181 12.13 -17.73 13.28
CA ASP A 181 12.39 -18.76 12.28
C ASP A 181 11.37 -18.72 11.12
N VAL A 182 10.08 -18.43 11.37
CA VAL A 182 9.04 -18.36 10.32
C VAL A 182 9.16 -17.06 9.52
N HIS A 183 9.43 -15.95 10.20
CA HIS A 183 9.62 -14.63 9.56
C HIS A 183 10.90 -14.56 8.70
N ARG A 184 11.96 -15.31 9.04
CA ARG A 184 13.15 -15.45 8.18
C ARG A 184 12.95 -16.44 7.04
N TYR A 185 12.13 -17.47 7.21
CA TYR A 185 11.99 -18.54 6.23
C TYR A 185 11.39 -18.06 4.91
N PHE A 186 10.42 -17.12 4.97
CA PHE A 186 9.71 -16.60 3.80
C PHE A 186 10.13 -15.18 3.36
N ASN A 187 11.03 -14.52 4.09
CA ASN A 187 11.48 -13.18 3.75
C ASN A 187 12.75 -13.25 2.89
N HIS A 188 12.61 -12.95 1.59
CA HIS A 188 13.75 -12.89 0.66
C HIS A 188 14.62 -11.63 0.85
N TYR A 189 14.21 -10.69 1.71
CA TYR A 189 15.02 -9.53 2.04
C TYR A 189 15.99 -9.84 3.21
N PRO A 190 17.25 -9.37 3.11
CA PRO A 190 18.23 -9.49 4.20
C PRO A 190 17.80 -8.84 5.52
N SER A 191 16.90 -7.85 5.48
CA SER A 191 16.34 -7.22 6.67
C SER A 191 14.98 -6.54 6.38
N PRO A 192 14.16 -6.29 7.42
CA PRO A 192 12.95 -5.48 7.33
C PRO A 192 13.17 -4.09 6.75
N TYR A 193 14.34 -3.49 7.01
CA TYR A 193 14.73 -2.21 6.44
C TYR A 193 14.93 -2.29 4.92
N GLU A 194 15.57 -3.35 4.41
CA GLU A 194 15.73 -3.56 2.97
C GLU A 194 14.36 -3.81 2.28
N ALA A 195 13.46 -4.53 2.94
CA ALA A 195 12.09 -4.74 2.47
C ALA A 195 11.32 -3.42 2.35
N TYR A 196 11.34 -2.61 3.43
CA TYR A 196 10.72 -1.28 3.46
C TYR A 196 11.30 -0.38 2.35
N ILE A 197 12.62 -0.32 2.24
CA ILE A 197 13.32 0.50 1.24
C ILE A 197 12.84 0.14 -0.17
N ASN A 198 12.81 -1.15 -0.49
CA ASN A 198 12.41 -1.60 -1.81
C ASN A 198 10.95 -1.24 -2.07
N TYR A 199 10.08 -1.46 -1.09
CA TYR A 199 8.67 -1.09 -1.20
C TYR A 199 8.47 0.40 -1.43
N MET A 200 9.16 1.26 -0.66
CA MET A 200 9.05 2.71 -0.78
C MET A 200 9.57 3.23 -2.12
N ASN A 201 10.62 2.63 -2.68
CA ASN A 201 11.08 2.95 -4.03
C ASN A 201 10.03 2.64 -5.09
N VAL A 202 9.40 1.47 -5.00
CA VAL A 202 8.33 1.07 -5.94
C VAL A 202 7.09 1.96 -5.74
N LEU A 203 6.74 2.28 -4.50
CA LEU A 203 5.62 3.17 -4.20
C LEU A 203 5.89 4.60 -4.71
N ALA A 204 7.13 5.09 -4.64
CA ALA A 204 7.50 6.39 -5.19
C ALA A 204 7.35 6.42 -6.73
N ASP A 205 7.83 5.41 -7.46
CA ASP A 205 7.60 5.28 -8.90
C ASP A 205 6.09 5.24 -9.22
N PHE A 206 5.35 4.45 -8.45
CA PHE A 206 3.91 4.34 -8.58
C PHE A 206 3.21 5.71 -8.42
N VAL A 207 3.62 6.50 -7.42
CA VAL A 207 3.10 7.86 -7.21
C VAL A 207 3.40 8.76 -8.39
N ILE A 208 4.60 8.70 -8.98
CA ILE A 208 4.95 9.49 -10.17
C ILE A 208 4.02 9.14 -11.34
N ARG A 209 3.82 7.84 -11.60
CA ARG A 209 2.92 7.37 -12.66
C ARG A 209 1.47 7.77 -12.40
N LEU A 210 1.02 7.67 -11.15
CA LEU A 210 -0.30 8.12 -10.73
C LEU A 210 -0.49 9.63 -10.94
N ASN A 211 0.52 10.44 -10.62
CA ASN A 211 0.49 11.88 -10.86
C ASN A 211 0.40 12.24 -12.35
N ALA A 212 1.04 11.47 -13.23
CA ALA A 212 0.92 11.67 -14.67
C ALA A 212 -0.51 11.39 -15.18
N SER A 213 -1.21 10.43 -14.58
CA SER A 213 -2.59 10.06 -14.92
C SER A 213 -3.61 11.01 -14.28
N VAL A 214 -3.45 11.29 -12.99
CA VAL A 214 -4.33 12.13 -12.17
C VAL A 214 -3.46 13.17 -11.46
N PRO A 215 -3.22 14.33 -12.12
CA PRO A 215 -2.37 15.39 -11.58
C PRO A 215 -2.90 15.95 -10.26
N GLU A 216 -2.00 16.11 -9.29
CA GLU A 216 -2.29 16.70 -7.98
C GLU A 216 -1.79 18.16 -7.90
N GLY A 217 -2.27 18.89 -6.89
CA GLY A 217 -1.67 20.17 -6.51
C GLY A 217 -0.27 19.94 -5.91
N LYS A 218 0.68 20.84 -6.19
CA LYS A 218 2.11 20.70 -5.81
C LYS A 218 2.36 20.44 -4.32
N GLU A 219 1.46 20.88 -3.44
CA GLU A 219 1.62 20.79 -1.98
C GLU A 219 1.69 19.36 -1.44
N MET A 220 0.79 18.46 -1.86
CA MET A 220 0.81 17.06 -1.38
C MET A 220 1.96 16.24 -1.98
N MET A 221 2.37 16.55 -3.22
CA MET A 221 3.56 15.95 -3.80
C MET A 221 4.82 16.35 -3.01
N ASN A 222 4.96 17.64 -2.70
CA ASN A 222 6.07 18.15 -1.90
C ASN A 222 6.07 17.51 -0.51
N GLU A 223 4.91 17.34 0.12
CA GLU A 223 4.79 16.65 1.40
C GLU A 223 5.21 15.17 1.30
N PHE A 224 4.80 14.46 0.24
CA PHE A 224 5.22 13.07 0.02
C PHE A 224 6.75 12.95 -0.17
N ILE A 225 7.32 13.86 -0.96
CA ILE A 225 8.74 13.97 -1.26
C ILE A 225 9.55 14.34 -0.01
N GLU A 226 9.10 15.34 0.76
CA GLU A 226 9.73 15.77 2.01
C GLU A 226 9.71 14.65 3.03
N ASN A 227 8.58 13.94 3.19
CA ASN A 227 8.46 12.81 4.11
C ASN A 227 9.39 11.66 3.71
N ALA A 228 9.43 11.28 2.42
CA ALA A 228 10.36 10.26 1.93
C ALA A 228 11.84 10.66 2.12
N THR A 229 12.15 11.94 1.90
CA THR A 229 13.51 12.49 2.10
C THR A 229 13.90 12.53 3.57
N GLN A 230 12.99 12.95 4.45
CA GLN A 230 13.21 13.01 5.89
C GLN A 230 13.41 11.61 6.47
N PHE A 231 12.59 10.65 6.04
CA PHE A 231 12.75 9.26 6.41
C PHE A 231 14.10 8.69 5.94
N GLY A 232 14.52 8.98 4.69
CA GLY A 232 15.85 8.62 4.20
C GLY A 232 17.01 9.19 5.04
N LYS A 233 16.86 10.43 5.54
CA LYS A 233 17.83 11.05 6.48
C LYS A 233 17.84 10.34 7.84
N ASP A 234 16.68 9.94 8.34
CA ASP A 234 16.57 9.27 9.64
C ASP A 234 17.08 7.82 9.59
N LEU A 235 16.87 7.10 8.48
CA LEU A 235 17.57 5.85 8.18
C LEU A 235 19.08 6.03 8.06
N GLY A 236 19.55 7.11 7.43
CA GLY A 236 20.96 7.42 7.29
C GLY A 236 21.70 7.56 8.63
N LYS A 237 20.98 7.89 9.72
CA LYS A 237 21.50 7.95 11.09
C LYS A 237 21.62 6.56 11.75
N LEU A 238 20.92 5.54 11.25
CA LEU A 238 20.85 4.17 11.79
C LEU A 238 21.97 3.22 11.31
N ALA A 239 23.05 3.76 10.75
CA ALA A 239 24.36 3.11 10.58
C ALA A 239 24.42 1.83 9.71
N SER A 240 24.39 1.99 8.38
CA SER A 240 25.16 1.15 7.45
C SER A 240 25.50 1.90 6.15
N SER A 241 26.61 1.56 5.49
CA SER A 241 27.02 2.17 4.21
C SER A 241 26.05 1.89 3.06
N ARG A 242 25.33 0.77 3.13
CA ARG A 242 24.31 0.35 2.16
C ARG A 242 23.01 1.14 2.29
N LEU A 243 22.64 1.54 3.51
CA LEU A 243 21.48 2.41 3.76
C LEU A 243 21.70 3.83 3.24
N LYS A 244 22.96 4.30 3.19
CA LYS A 244 23.31 5.63 2.61
C LYS A 244 23.19 5.67 1.09
N SER A 245 23.62 4.61 0.37
CA SER A 245 23.47 4.58 -1.09
C SER A 245 22.00 4.55 -1.48
N VAL A 246 21.19 3.78 -0.74
CA VAL A 246 19.75 3.73 -0.93
C VAL A 246 19.08 5.08 -0.67
N ALA A 247 19.42 5.77 0.41
CA ALA A 247 18.85 7.10 0.70
C ALA A 247 19.16 8.08 -0.44
N ASN A 248 20.33 7.96 -1.07
CA ASN A 248 20.67 8.73 -2.26
C ASN A 248 19.86 8.28 -3.49
N ASP A 249 19.62 6.99 -3.70
CA ASP A 249 18.82 6.50 -4.84
C ASP A 249 17.35 6.97 -4.74
N VAL A 250 16.77 6.92 -3.54
CA VAL A 250 15.44 7.48 -3.23
C VAL A 250 15.42 8.98 -3.51
N TYR A 251 16.43 9.70 -3.00
CA TYR A 251 16.58 11.14 -3.21
C TYR A 251 16.73 11.50 -4.69
N GLU A 252 17.52 10.75 -5.46
CA GLU A 252 17.69 10.96 -6.89
C GLU A 252 16.41 10.66 -7.69
N ALA A 253 15.70 9.58 -7.35
CA ALA A 253 14.42 9.25 -7.99
C ALA A 253 13.37 10.36 -7.73
N VAL A 254 13.35 10.88 -6.51
CA VAL A 254 12.54 12.04 -6.11
C VAL A 254 12.93 13.31 -6.85
N GLN A 255 14.22 13.62 -6.98
CA GLN A 255 14.70 14.79 -7.73
C GLN A 255 14.37 14.70 -9.24
N ARG A 256 14.49 13.52 -9.85
CA ARG A 256 14.06 13.29 -11.24
C ARG A 256 12.54 13.46 -11.41
N SER A 257 11.77 13.18 -10.36
CA SER A 257 10.33 13.44 -10.35
C SER A 257 9.98 14.93 -10.30
N GLU A 258 10.78 15.73 -9.58
CA GLU A 258 10.65 17.20 -9.58
C GLU A 258 10.99 17.81 -10.94
N GLU A 259 12.01 17.27 -11.62
CA GLU A 259 12.41 17.70 -12.98
C GLU A 259 11.37 17.36 -14.06
N THR A 260 10.52 16.35 -13.83
CA THR A 260 9.41 15.99 -14.74
C THR A 260 8.13 16.79 -14.49
N ILE A 261 8.10 17.67 -13.48
CA ILE A 261 6.99 18.60 -13.23
C ILE A 261 6.98 19.64 -14.37
N LYS A 262 5.95 19.58 -15.22
CA LYS A 262 5.72 20.64 -16.21
C LYS A 262 5.55 21.97 -15.45
N PRO A 263 6.33 23.02 -15.79
CA PRO A 263 6.21 24.30 -15.13
C PRO A 263 4.82 24.89 -15.37
N VAL A 264 4.18 25.33 -14.29
CA VAL A 264 2.85 25.95 -14.30
C VAL A 264 3.00 27.47 -14.30
N PHE A 265 1.94 28.19 -14.65
CA PHE A 265 1.97 29.64 -14.79
C PHE A 265 2.60 30.39 -13.60
N ASP A 266 2.36 29.94 -12.38
CA ASP A 266 2.86 30.59 -11.15
C ASP A 266 4.38 30.43 -10.94
N ASP A 267 5.04 29.52 -11.66
CA ASP A 267 6.50 29.33 -11.56
C ASP A 267 7.29 30.53 -12.11
N ILE A 268 6.64 31.48 -12.80
CA ILE A 268 7.25 32.77 -13.20
C ILE A 268 7.82 33.52 -12.00
N LYS A 269 7.22 33.40 -10.81
CA LYS A 269 7.71 34.05 -9.58
C LYS A 269 9.17 33.71 -9.26
N LYS A 270 9.58 32.48 -9.62
CA LYS A 270 10.92 31.93 -9.37
C LYS A 270 11.95 32.35 -10.42
N LEU A 271 11.52 32.94 -11.54
CA LEU A 271 12.42 33.36 -12.61
C LEU A 271 13.16 34.65 -12.26
N LYS A 272 14.42 34.74 -12.71
CA LYS A 272 15.16 36.01 -12.74
C LYS A 272 14.50 36.96 -13.74
N ASP A 273 14.54 38.25 -13.46
CA ASP A 273 13.87 39.29 -14.26
C ASP A 273 14.23 39.26 -15.75
N ALA A 274 15.48 38.91 -16.08
CA ALA A 274 15.91 38.72 -17.47
C ALA A 274 15.12 37.62 -18.20
N LYS A 275 14.80 36.51 -17.53
CA LYS A 275 14.00 35.40 -18.08
C LYS A 275 12.52 35.78 -18.13
N VAL A 276 12.00 36.48 -17.12
CA VAL A 276 10.63 37.03 -17.14
C VAL A 276 10.45 37.95 -18.35
N LYS A 277 11.40 38.86 -18.58
CA LYS A 277 11.41 39.77 -19.72
C LYS A 277 11.44 39.04 -21.07
N GLN A 278 12.14 37.93 -21.17
CA GLN A 278 12.17 37.10 -22.38
C GLN A 278 10.81 36.40 -22.60
N LEU A 279 10.20 35.88 -21.55
CA LEU A 279 8.90 35.21 -21.58
C LEU A 279 7.77 36.16 -22.01
N VAL A 280 7.68 37.34 -21.38
CA VAL A 280 6.59 38.31 -21.64
C VAL A 280 6.71 39.03 -22.98
N LYS A 281 7.89 38.98 -23.62
CA LYS A 281 8.11 39.56 -24.96
C LYS A 281 7.37 38.80 -26.06
N GLU A 282 7.09 37.51 -25.83
CA GLU A 282 6.37 36.65 -26.77
C GLU A 282 4.84 36.78 -26.67
N LEU A 283 4.33 37.61 -25.74
CA LEU A 283 2.91 37.82 -25.51
C LEU A 283 2.47 39.19 -26.01
N ASP A 284 1.27 39.25 -26.58
CA ASP A 284 0.64 40.53 -26.88
C ASP A 284 -0.04 41.14 -25.64
N ALA A 285 -0.41 42.41 -25.75
CA ALA A 285 -1.02 43.14 -24.64
C ALA A 285 -2.38 42.56 -24.22
N GLN A 286 -3.15 41.97 -25.15
CA GLN A 286 -4.45 41.38 -24.85
C GLN A 286 -4.29 40.07 -24.06
N GLN A 287 -3.32 39.24 -24.44
CA GLN A 287 -2.95 38.02 -23.72
C GLN A 287 -2.47 38.33 -22.31
N LEU A 288 -1.65 39.39 -22.13
CA LEU A 288 -1.18 39.82 -20.81
C LEU A 288 -2.34 40.27 -19.90
N VAL A 289 -3.32 41.01 -20.43
CA VAL A 289 -4.50 41.42 -19.65
C VAL A 289 -5.35 40.22 -19.24
N ILE A 290 -5.60 39.28 -20.16
CA ILE A 290 -6.34 38.03 -19.87
C ILE A 290 -5.65 37.22 -18.76
N LEU A 291 -4.32 37.18 -18.81
CA LEU A 291 -3.49 36.40 -17.91
C LEU A 291 -3.45 36.98 -16.49
N LEU A 292 -3.35 38.31 -16.37
CA LEU A 292 -3.15 39.02 -15.10
C LEU A 292 -4.43 39.45 -14.40
N LYS A 293 -5.60 39.39 -15.07
CA LYS A 293 -6.88 39.88 -14.53
C LYS A 293 -7.26 39.29 -13.16
N ASP A 294 -7.01 37.99 -12.96
CA ASP A 294 -7.29 37.25 -11.73
C ASP A 294 -6.01 36.62 -11.16
N ALA A 295 -4.83 37.17 -11.49
CA ALA A 295 -3.57 36.70 -10.95
C ALA A 295 -3.31 37.26 -9.55
N GLU A 296 -2.56 36.54 -8.74
CA GLU A 296 -2.12 37.03 -7.43
C GLU A 296 -1.24 38.27 -7.58
N THR A 297 -1.36 39.21 -6.63
CA THR A 297 -0.63 40.48 -6.63
C THR A 297 0.87 40.31 -6.80
N GLU A 298 1.46 39.31 -6.15
CA GLU A 298 2.89 39.00 -6.25
C GLU A 298 3.32 38.66 -7.68
N LEU A 299 2.47 37.97 -8.44
CA LEU A 299 2.74 37.59 -9.82
C LEU A 299 2.64 38.80 -10.76
N VAL A 300 1.66 39.66 -10.51
CA VAL A 300 1.49 40.94 -11.23
C VAL A 300 2.73 41.81 -11.00
N ASP A 301 3.18 41.94 -9.76
CA ASP A 301 4.36 42.72 -9.37
C ASP A 301 5.66 42.18 -9.97
N LYS A 302 5.72 40.86 -10.21
CA LYS A 302 6.87 40.24 -10.89
C LYS A 302 6.87 40.51 -12.40
N ILE A 303 5.71 40.55 -13.04
CA ILE A 303 5.56 40.64 -14.50
C ILE A 303 5.56 42.09 -14.99
N MET A 304 4.80 42.97 -14.34
CA MET A 304 4.57 44.35 -14.79
C MET A 304 5.84 45.20 -14.98
N PRO A 305 6.87 45.12 -14.11
CA PRO A 305 8.12 45.86 -14.28
C PRO A 305 8.95 45.42 -15.49
N ASN A 306 8.74 44.18 -15.95
CA ASN A 306 9.51 43.57 -17.03
C ASN A 306 8.90 43.81 -18.43
N LEU A 307 7.73 44.47 -18.51
CA LEU A 307 7.10 44.84 -19.76
C LEU A 307 7.82 46.01 -20.45
N SER A 308 7.79 46.02 -21.78
CA SER A 308 8.24 47.20 -22.53
C SER A 308 7.31 48.39 -22.28
N LYS A 309 7.81 49.63 -22.38
CA LYS A 309 6.99 50.84 -22.23
C LYS A 309 5.77 50.85 -23.17
N ILE A 310 5.94 50.33 -24.39
CA ILE A 310 4.88 50.25 -25.40
C ILE A 310 3.83 49.20 -25.01
N THR A 311 4.28 48.01 -24.58
CA THR A 311 3.39 46.92 -24.16
C THR A 311 2.61 47.29 -22.90
N ARG A 312 3.27 47.95 -21.94
CA ARG A 312 2.65 48.40 -20.69
C ARG A 312 1.54 49.43 -20.95
N LYS A 313 1.80 50.43 -21.81
CA LYS A 313 0.78 51.42 -22.18
C LYS A 313 -0.45 50.75 -22.83
N LYS A 314 -0.23 49.80 -23.74
CA LYS A 314 -1.33 49.04 -24.38
C LYS A 314 -2.06 48.12 -23.39
N TYR A 315 -1.34 47.54 -22.44
CA TYR A 315 -1.94 46.74 -21.36
C TYR A 315 -2.90 47.60 -20.54
N ASP A 316 -2.45 48.79 -20.09
CA ASP A 316 -3.26 49.70 -19.28
C ASP A 316 -4.54 50.14 -20.04
N GLU A 317 -4.42 50.50 -21.33
CA GLU A 317 -5.54 50.86 -22.21
C GLU A 317 -6.58 49.73 -22.38
N ILE A 318 -6.13 48.47 -22.46
CA ILE A 318 -6.99 47.30 -22.63
C ILE A 318 -7.59 46.87 -21.28
N ALA A 319 -6.82 46.94 -20.19
CA ALA A 319 -7.24 46.53 -18.85
C ALA A 319 -8.41 47.37 -18.32
N GLU A 320 -8.45 48.66 -18.63
CA GLU A 320 -9.56 49.56 -18.25
C GLU A 320 -10.89 49.19 -18.94
N ASN A 321 -10.83 48.57 -20.12
CA ASN A 321 -11.99 48.31 -20.96
C ASN A 321 -12.36 46.82 -21.08
N ILE A 322 -11.64 45.93 -20.39
CA ILE A 322 -11.84 44.49 -20.53
C ILE A 322 -13.04 43.98 -19.69
N GLY A 323 -14.09 43.57 -20.39
CA GLY A 323 -15.26 42.89 -19.80
C GLY A 323 -14.95 41.51 -19.20
N LYS A 324 -15.97 40.71 -18.90
CA LYS A 324 -15.78 39.33 -18.40
C LYS A 324 -15.01 38.50 -19.42
N VAL A 325 -13.92 37.87 -18.98
CA VAL A 325 -13.11 36.96 -19.80
C VAL A 325 -13.55 35.52 -19.52
N SER A 326 -13.63 34.67 -20.54
CA SER A 326 -14.03 33.28 -20.32
C SER A 326 -12.91 32.48 -19.65
N LYS A 327 -13.27 31.54 -18.76
CA LYS A 327 -12.30 30.60 -18.15
C LYS A 327 -11.54 29.78 -19.20
N ALA A 328 -12.14 29.53 -20.36
CA ALA A 328 -11.53 28.81 -21.47
C ALA A 328 -10.39 29.61 -22.14
N GLU A 329 -10.58 30.93 -22.33
CA GLU A 329 -9.54 31.82 -22.85
C GLU A 329 -8.37 31.96 -21.89
N VAL A 330 -8.66 32.14 -20.59
CA VAL A 330 -7.62 32.17 -19.54
C VAL A 330 -6.80 30.89 -19.56
N LYS A 331 -7.46 29.72 -19.61
CA LYS A 331 -6.79 28.42 -19.68
C LYS A 331 -5.91 28.29 -20.94
N LYS A 332 -6.41 28.73 -22.10
CA LYS A 332 -5.66 28.69 -23.36
C LYS A 332 -4.37 29.52 -23.29
N VAL A 333 -4.45 30.75 -22.77
CA VAL A 333 -3.30 31.64 -22.64
C VAL A 333 -2.31 31.11 -21.58
N ARG A 334 -2.79 30.60 -20.45
CA ARG A 334 -1.94 29.96 -19.43
C ARG A 334 -1.18 28.76 -19.98
N SER A 335 -1.84 27.84 -20.69
CA SER A 335 -1.18 26.68 -21.29
C SER A 335 -0.13 27.05 -22.35
N GLN A 336 -0.30 28.18 -23.04
CA GLN A 336 0.73 28.70 -23.96
C GLN A 336 1.99 29.12 -23.19
N ILE A 337 1.83 29.84 -22.08
CA ILE A 337 2.95 30.24 -21.21
C ILE A 337 3.61 29.04 -20.55
N GLU A 338 2.83 28.10 -20.01
CA GLU A 338 3.35 26.89 -19.37
C GLU A 338 4.22 26.06 -20.32
N ASN A 339 3.87 26.02 -21.60
CA ASN A 339 4.71 25.40 -22.62
C ASN A 339 6.00 26.19 -22.91
N GLN A 340 5.98 27.51 -22.82
CA GLN A 340 7.18 28.33 -22.95
C GLN A 340 8.08 28.25 -21.72
N LEU A 341 7.52 28.08 -20.52
CA LEU A 341 8.26 27.95 -19.27
C LEU A 341 9.20 26.75 -19.28
N LYS A 342 8.88 25.69 -20.02
CA LYS A 342 9.75 24.52 -20.24
C LYS A 342 11.11 24.85 -20.87
N LYS A 343 11.31 26.06 -21.40
CA LYS A 343 12.60 26.51 -21.95
C LYS A 343 13.51 27.13 -20.88
N PHE A 344 12.98 27.41 -19.69
CA PHE A 344 13.64 28.19 -18.64
C PHE A 344 13.93 27.42 -17.37
N PHE A 345 13.23 26.30 -17.18
CA PHE A 345 13.46 25.19 -16.26
C PHE A 345 13.96 24.02 -17.10
#